data_AF-A0A5C6QTM6-F1
#
_entry.id   AF-A0A5C6QTM6-F1
#
_cell.length_a   1.000
_cell.length_b   1.000
_cell.length_c   1.000
_cell.angle_alpha   90.00
_cell.angle_beta   90.00
_cell.angle_gamma   90.00
#
_symmetry.space_group_name_H-M   'P 1'
#
loop_
_entity.id
_entity.type
_entity.pdbx_description
1 polymer ?
#
loop_
_entity_poly.entity_id
_entity_poly.type
_entity_poly.pdbx_seq_one_letter_code
_entity_poly.pdbx_strand_id
1 'polypeptide(L)'
;MLRKSLTAAVIALSLIAGCSSLSNEQKANVDRDVEVERIIAEIDTVGYEVVQVSPGIDEFLNGLSAFVKQQRNVSVQYREVVKQHRDVTSFLAANEGKTDEELLAEAKIFDLGTKTDEDKIGNKLAAYTSATETISEENSQLTIELVKQSVQLGYLVTQYGTQIAQAAAINATMGYFKDDDDDEELTVATAVIRAKDQISLLNEINGLIQADQEVADSLNKLQEQLDARG
;
A
#
# COMPACT_ATOMS: atom_id res chain seq x y z
N MET A 1 8.15 31.93 -23.22
CA MET A 1 8.68 30.94 -22.27
C MET A 1 8.06 31.21 -20.91
N LEU A 2 7.25 30.28 -20.41
CA LEU A 2 6.80 30.22 -19.01
C LEU A 2 6.14 28.84 -18.84
N ARG A 3 6.95 27.83 -18.51
CA ARG A 3 6.46 26.55 -17.99
C ARG A 3 6.29 26.75 -16.49
N LYS A 4 5.05 26.88 -16.02
CA LYS A 4 4.73 26.78 -14.61
C LYS A 4 4.38 25.33 -14.32
N SER A 5 5.26 24.69 -13.55
CA SER A 5 5.05 23.44 -12.86
C SER A 5 3.72 23.45 -12.11
N LEU A 6 2.79 22.59 -12.52
CA LEU A 6 1.67 22.17 -11.70
C LEU A 6 2.12 20.98 -10.86
N THR A 7 2.56 21.27 -9.64
CA THR A 7 2.69 20.26 -8.58
C THR A 7 2.29 20.94 -7.28
N ALA A 8 1.05 20.71 -6.85
CA ALA A 8 0.61 20.98 -5.48
C ALA A 8 -0.75 20.31 -5.24
N ALA A 9 -0.68 19.23 -4.46
CA ALA A 9 -1.62 18.81 -3.42
C ALA A 9 -3.13 18.79 -3.73
N VAL A 10 -3.65 17.58 -3.88
CA VAL A 10 -4.89 17.19 -3.21
C VAL A 10 -4.60 15.89 -2.45
N ILE A 11 -3.93 16.02 -1.30
CA ILE A 11 -3.98 15.00 -0.24
C ILE A 11 -5.11 15.46 0.67
N ALA A 12 -6.32 14.98 0.37
CA ALA A 12 -7.45 15.13 1.27
C ALA A 12 -7.26 14.14 2.43
N LEU A 13 -6.55 14.60 3.45
CA LEU A 13 -6.58 14.08 4.79
C LEU A 13 -8.02 14.14 5.32
N SER A 14 -8.63 12.99 5.63
CA SER A 14 -9.38 12.82 6.88
C SER A 14 -9.95 11.40 7.06
N LEU A 15 -9.37 10.70 8.05
CA LEU A 15 -10.02 9.89 9.08
C LEU A 15 -10.37 8.43 8.77
N ILE A 16 -9.40 7.54 9.08
CA ILE A 16 -9.69 6.43 9.99
C ILE A 16 -8.78 6.62 11.22
N ALA A 17 -9.42 6.71 12.38
CA ALA A 17 -8.77 6.88 13.67
C ALA A 17 -7.96 5.64 14.01
N GLY A 18 -6.65 5.79 14.24
CA GLY A 18 -5.80 4.72 14.75
C GLY A 18 -4.31 5.06 14.82
N CYS A 19 -3.73 5.67 13.78
CA CYS A 19 -2.27 5.72 13.65
C CYS A 19 -1.62 7.11 13.82
N SER A 20 -2.32 8.11 14.34
CA SER A 20 -1.76 9.46 14.56
C SER A 20 -0.97 9.63 15.88
N SER A 21 -0.78 8.56 16.66
CA SER A 21 -0.14 8.64 18.00
C SER A 21 1.10 7.76 18.20
N LEU A 22 1.54 7.01 17.19
CA LEU A 22 2.71 6.15 17.33
C LEU A 22 4.01 6.97 17.22
N SER A 23 4.86 6.88 18.24
CA SER A 23 6.22 7.41 18.20
C SER A 23 7.05 6.76 17.08
N ASN A 24 8.17 7.37 16.67
CA ASN A 24 9.06 6.79 15.66
C ASN A 24 9.58 5.39 16.08
N GLU A 25 9.71 5.12 17.38
CA GLU A 25 10.04 3.79 17.93
C GLU A 25 8.89 2.79 17.82
N GLN A 26 7.64 3.26 17.89
CA GLN A 26 6.46 2.43 17.69
C GLN A 26 6.22 2.14 16.20
N LYS A 27 6.57 3.08 15.30
CA LYS A 27 6.61 2.85 13.84
C LYS A 27 7.71 1.88 13.42
N ALA A 28 8.89 1.96 14.05
CA ALA A 28 9.98 1.00 13.89
C ALA A 28 9.65 -0.42 14.41
N ASN A 29 8.60 -0.54 15.23
CA ASN A 29 8.07 -1.81 15.77
C ASN A 29 6.73 -2.22 15.17
N VAL A 30 6.21 -1.50 14.16
CA VAL A 30 5.11 -2.05 13.35
C VAL A 30 5.73 -3.20 12.58
N ASP A 31 5.40 -4.42 12.98
CA ASP A 31 5.85 -5.61 12.29
C ASP A 31 5.28 -5.55 10.86
N ARG A 32 6.13 -5.22 9.89
CA ARG A 32 5.75 -5.09 8.48
C ARG A 32 5.04 -6.36 7.99
N ASP A 33 5.36 -7.52 8.56
CA ASP A 33 4.66 -8.78 8.29
C ASP A 33 3.20 -8.72 8.75
N VAL A 34 2.94 -8.24 9.97
CA VAL A 34 1.59 -8.11 10.54
C VAL A 34 0.76 -7.11 9.75
N GLU A 35 1.36 -5.99 9.34
CA GLU A 35 0.64 -4.98 8.58
C GLU A 35 0.26 -5.47 7.18
N VAL A 36 1.20 -6.13 6.48
CA VAL A 36 0.92 -6.74 5.18
C VAL A 36 -0.10 -7.88 5.31
N GLU A 37 -0.02 -8.69 6.39
CA GLU A 37 -1.01 -9.73 6.68
C GLU A 37 -2.41 -9.16 6.91
N ARG A 38 -2.52 -8.08 7.70
CA ARG A 38 -3.79 -7.37 7.93
C ARG A 38 -4.40 -6.92 6.61
N ILE A 39 -3.63 -6.27 5.75
CA ILE A 39 -4.13 -5.76 4.46
C ILE A 39 -4.55 -6.92 3.55
N ILE A 40 -3.77 -8.01 3.48
CA ILE A 40 -4.16 -9.20 2.70
C ILE A 40 -5.48 -9.79 3.23
N ALA A 41 -5.64 -9.91 4.54
CA ALA A 41 -6.86 -10.44 5.15
C ALA A 41 -8.07 -9.53 4.88
N GLU A 42 -7.90 -8.21 4.93
CA GLU A 42 -8.95 -7.26 4.60
C GLU A 42 -9.31 -7.30 3.11
N ILE A 43 -8.32 -7.45 2.22
CA ILE A 43 -8.57 -7.65 0.78
C ILE A 43 -9.36 -8.95 0.57
N ASP A 44 -8.97 -10.05 1.21
CA ASP A 44 -9.66 -11.35 1.13
C ASP A 44 -11.11 -11.25 1.68
N THR A 45 -11.33 -10.43 2.72
CA THR A 45 -12.64 -10.20 3.34
C THR A 45 -13.56 -9.35 2.47
N VAL A 46 -13.04 -8.28 1.86
CA VAL A 46 -13.80 -7.44 0.92
C VAL A 46 -14.16 -8.23 -0.34
N GLY A 47 -13.34 -9.21 -0.69
CA GLY A 47 -13.66 -10.21 -1.70
C GLY A 47 -13.46 -9.73 -3.14
N TYR A 48 -13.81 -10.62 -4.07
CA TYR A 48 -13.54 -10.44 -5.50
C TYR A 48 -14.68 -10.95 -6.38
N GLU A 49 -15.90 -11.05 -5.85
CA GLU A 49 -16.99 -11.64 -6.62
C GLU A 49 -17.32 -10.80 -7.84
N VAL A 50 -17.72 -11.50 -8.91
CA VAL A 50 -18.23 -10.88 -10.12
C VAL A 50 -19.46 -10.04 -9.78
N VAL A 51 -19.43 -8.78 -10.19
CA VAL A 51 -20.57 -7.87 -10.05
C VAL A 51 -21.45 -7.99 -11.28
N GLN A 52 -22.76 -8.10 -11.02
CA GLN A 52 -23.82 -8.02 -12.02
C GLN A 52 -24.90 -7.03 -11.52
N VAL A 53 -24.69 -5.74 -11.78
CA VAL A 53 -25.58 -4.64 -11.41
C VAL A 53 -25.98 -3.79 -12.62
N SER A 54 -25.08 -3.58 -13.60
CA SER A 54 -25.36 -2.84 -14.84
C SER A 54 -24.20 -2.98 -15.84
N PRO A 55 -24.44 -3.16 -17.16
CA PRO A 55 -23.40 -3.50 -18.15
C PRO A 55 -22.14 -2.61 -18.17
N GLY A 56 -22.26 -1.29 -17.93
CA GLY A 56 -21.09 -0.39 -17.89
C GLY A 56 -20.41 -0.28 -16.53
N ILE A 57 -21.09 -0.66 -15.46
CA ILE A 57 -20.57 -0.68 -14.08
C ILE A 57 -19.92 -2.03 -13.81
N ASP A 58 -20.50 -3.10 -14.35
CA ASP A 58 -20.00 -4.47 -14.26
C ASP A 58 -18.62 -4.60 -14.90
N GLU A 59 -18.40 -3.98 -16.06
CA GLU A 59 -17.09 -4.00 -16.73
C GLU A 59 -16.00 -3.37 -15.84
N PHE A 60 -16.26 -2.20 -15.27
CA PHE A 60 -15.35 -1.54 -14.34
C PHE A 60 -15.10 -2.38 -13.08
N LEU A 61 -16.16 -2.83 -12.41
CA LEU A 61 -16.05 -3.54 -11.13
C LEU A 61 -15.41 -4.93 -11.28
N ASN A 62 -15.66 -5.61 -12.39
CA ASN A 62 -15.03 -6.90 -12.68
C ASN A 62 -13.57 -6.72 -13.10
N GLY A 63 -13.25 -5.64 -13.84
CA GLY A 63 -11.88 -5.23 -14.12
C GLY A 63 -11.09 -4.94 -12.85
N LEU A 64 -11.66 -4.13 -11.95
CA LEU A 64 -11.08 -3.85 -10.63
C LEU A 64 -10.91 -5.14 -9.81
N SER A 65 -11.88 -6.03 -9.79
CA SER A 65 -11.76 -7.29 -9.03
C SER A 65 -10.62 -8.19 -9.52
N ALA A 66 -10.39 -8.25 -10.84
CA ALA A 66 -9.23 -8.95 -11.40
C ALA A 66 -7.90 -8.28 -10.97
N PHE A 67 -7.88 -6.95 -10.96
CA PHE A 67 -6.74 -6.17 -10.53
C PHE A 67 -6.43 -6.35 -9.03
N VAL A 68 -7.45 -6.35 -8.16
CA VAL A 68 -7.31 -6.61 -6.72
C VAL A 68 -6.73 -8.00 -6.48
N LYS A 69 -7.15 -9.03 -7.23
CA LYS A 69 -6.54 -10.37 -7.15
C LYS A 69 -5.05 -10.35 -7.51
N GLN A 70 -4.67 -9.61 -8.55
CA GLN A 70 -3.27 -9.47 -8.93
C GLN A 70 -2.46 -8.77 -7.83
N GLN A 71 -2.94 -7.64 -7.31
CA GLN A 71 -2.25 -6.93 -6.22
C GLN A 71 -2.15 -7.79 -4.95
N ARG A 72 -3.16 -8.59 -4.64
CA ARG A 72 -3.11 -9.54 -3.51
C ARG A 72 -1.98 -10.56 -3.68
N ASN A 73 -1.74 -11.06 -4.89
CA ASN A 73 -0.63 -11.97 -5.15
C ASN A 73 0.74 -11.28 -4.99
N VAL A 74 0.89 -10.03 -5.45
CA VAL A 74 2.10 -9.23 -5.20
C VAL A 74 2.31 -9.02 -3.71
N SER A 75 1.24 -8.74 -2.97
CA SER A 75 1.26 -8.52 -1.52
C SER A 75 1.71 -9.76 -0.76
N VAL A 76 1.24 -10.95 -1.15
CA VAL A 76 1.69 -12.23 -0.57
C VAL A 76 3.17 -12.48 -0.82
N GLN A 77 3.65 -12.25 -2.04
CA GLN A 77 5.08 -12.39 -2.35
C GLN A 77 5.92 -11.41 -1.53
N TYR A 78 5.48 -10.15 -1.46
CA TYR A 78 6.14 -9.12 -0.65
C TYR A 78 6.18 -9.50 0.83
N ARG A 79 5.08 -10.03 1.38
CA ARG A 79 5.04 -10.53 2.76
C ARG A 79 6.13 -11.57 3.04
N GLU A 80 6.36 -12.50 2.12
CA GLU A 80 7.40 -13.52 2.28
C GLU A 80 8.81 -12.90 2.27
N VAL A 81 9.05 -11.89 1.42
CA VAL A 81 10.31 -11.13 1.47
C VAL A 81 10.46 -10.38 2.79
N VAL A 82 9.39 -9.74 3.28
CA VAL A 82 9.40 -9.04 4.58
C VAL A 82 9.79 -9.98 5.72
N LYS A 83 9.27 -11.21 5.75
CA LYS A 83 9.65 -12.20 6.77
C LYS A 83 11.11 -12.59 6.69
N GLN A 84 11.63 -12.78 5.47
CA GLN A 84 13.01 -13.22 5.24
C GLN A 84 14.03 -12.09 5.48
N HIS A 85 13.64 -10.84 5.24
CA HIS A 85 14.45 -9.63 5.36
C HIS A 85 13.91 -8.71 6.46
N ARG A 86 13.52 -9.28 7.60
CA ARG A 86 12.84 -8.55 8.68
C ARG A 86 13.66 -7.38 9.22
N ASP A 87 14.97 -7.56 9.37
CA ASP A 87 15.90 -6.53 9.83
C ASP A 87 16.00 -5.37 8.83
N VAL A 88 16.11 -5.67 7.54
CA VAL A 88 16.10 -4.67 6.47
C VAL A 88 14.78 -3.93 6.43
N THR A 89 13.65 -4.63 6.39
CA THR A 89 12.32 -3.99 6.30
C THR A 89 11.98 -3.18 7.55
N SER A 90 12.43 -3.60 8.73
CA SER A 90 12.34 -2.79 9.95
C SER A 90 13.20 -1.52 9.84
N PHE A 91 14.41 -1.64 9.27
CA PHE A 91 15.27 -0.49 9.00
C PHE A 91 14.60 0.47 7.99
N LEU A 92 14.09 -0.03 6.87
CA LEU A 92 13.42 0.80 5.85
C LEU A 92 12.23 1.55 6.45
N ALA A 93 11.37 0.85 7.20
CA ALA A 93 10.21 1.44 7.89
C ALA A 93 10.60 2.52 8.91
N ALA A 94 11.65 2.29 9.70
CA ALA A 94 12.11 3.25 10.71
C ALA A 94 12.76 4.51 10.11
N ASN A 95 13.14 4.46 8.84
CA ASN A 95 13.88 5.49 8.15
C ASN A 95 13.11 6.12 6.98
N GLU A 96 11.83 5.79 6.83
CA GLU A 96 10.94 6.43 5.87
C GLU A 96 10.92 7.96 6.06
N GLY A 97 11.12 8.69 4.96
CA GLY A 97 11.09 10.15 4.92
C GLY A 97 12.34 10.86 5.47
N LYS A 98 13.37 10.12 5.88
CA LYS A 98 14.68 10.72 6.26
C LYS A 98 15.44 11.25 5.04
N THR A 99 16.29 12.24 5.26
CA THR A 99 17.18 12.74 4.19
C THR A 99 18.36 11.79 3.95
N ASP A 100 19.04 11.95 2.83
CA ASP A 100 20.23 11.17 2.47
C ASP A 100 21.31 11.18 3.58
N GLU A 101 21.58 12.35 4.18
CA GLU A 101 22.55 12.44 5.27
C GLU A 101 22.11 11.70 6.53
N GLU A 102 20.82 11.75 6.84
CA GLU A 102 20.22 11.03 7.98
C GLU A 102 20.24 9.52 7.72
N LEU A 103 19.89 9.07 6.51
CA LEU A 103 19.95 7.66 6.11
C LEU A 103 21.36 7.10 6.22
N LEU A 104 22.38 7.84 5.81
CA LEU A 104 23.77 7.43 5.97
C LEU A 104 24.21 7.35 7.44
N ALA A 105 23.72 8.25 8.29
CA ALA A 105 24.00 8.20 9.72
C ALA A 105 23.37 6.96 10.36
N GLU A 106 22.12 6.65 10.00
CA GLU A 106 21.37 5.50 10.51
C GLU A 106 21.96 4.18 10.02
N ALA A 107 22.39 4.11 8.76
CA ALA A 107 23.10 2.96 8.23
C ALA A 107 24.39 2.66 9.02
N LYS A 108 25.17 3.71 9.35
CA LYS A 108 26.36 3.56 10.20
C LYS A 108 26.01 3.08 11.60
N ILE A 109 24.93 3.61 12.20
CA ILE A 109 24.47 3.20 13.53
C ILE A 109 24.05 1.72 13.53
N PHE A 110 23.31 1.28 12.51
CA PHE A 110 22.95 -0.12 12.31
C PHE A 110 24.19 -1.01 12.26
N ASP A 111 25.18 -0.62 11.45
CA ASP A 111 26.40 -1.39 11.24
C ASP A 111 27.29 -1.51 12.48
N LEU A 112 27.21 -0.60 13.46
CA LEU A 112 27.96 -0.71 14.72
C LEU A 112 27.61 -1.97 15.53
N GLY A 113 26.39 -2.49 15.36
CA GLY A 113 25.92 -3.72 16.02
C GLY A 113 26.31 -5.01 15.30
N THR A 114 26.87 -4.91 14.10
CA THR A 114 27.13 -6.06 13.22
C THR A 114 28.49 -6.70 13.50
N LYS A 115 28.58 -8.02 13.32
CA LYS A 115 29.82 -8.79 13.58
C LYS A 115 30.54 -9.22 12.30
N THR A 116 29.82 -9.33 11.20
CA THR A 116 30.34 -9.72 9.89
C THR A 116 29.98 -8.68 8.85
N ASP A 117 30.72 -8.66 7.74
CA ASP A 117 30.40 -7.76 6.63
C ASP A 117 29.05 -8.11 6.00
N GLU A 118 28.66 -9.39 5.93
CA GLU A 118 27.33 -9.79 5.44
C GLU A 118 26.20 -9.23 6.30
N ASP A 119 26.45 -8.97 7.59
CA ASP A 119 25.45 -8.43 8.49
C ASP A 119 25.22 -6.93 8.34
N LYS A 120 26.07 -6.23 7.58
CA LYS A 120 25.94 -4.79 7.33
C LYS A 120 24.71 -4.47 6.49
N ILE A 121 24.09 -3.33 6.77
CA ILE A 121 22.84 -2.92 6.13
C ILE A 121 22.96 -2.84 4.61
N GLY A 122 24.11 -2.40 4.07
CA GLY A 122 24.31 -2.34 2.61
C GLY A 122 24.25 -3.71 1.93
N ASN A 123 24.91 -4.73 2.50
CA ASN A 123 24.89 -6.08 1.94
C ASN A 123 23.51 -6.73 2.08
N LYS A 124 22.84 -6.53 3.22
CA LYS A 124 21.48 -7.00 3.41
C LYS A 124 20.49 -6.29 2.49
N LEU A 125 20.70 -5.00 2.23
CA LEU A 125 19.87 -4.22 1.33
C LEU A 125 20.02 -4.69 -0.12
N ALA A 126 21.23 -5.00 -0.58
CA ALA A 126 21.44 -5.58 -1.90
C ALA A 126 20.67 -6.91 -2.08
N ALA A 127 20.69 -7.78 -1.06
CA ALA A 127 19.93 -9.02 -1.07
C ALA A 127 18.40 -8.77 -1.09
N TYR A 128 17.93 -7.81 -0.29
CA TYR A 128 16.53 -7.38 -0.28
C TYR A 128 16.09 -6.80 -1.64
N THR A 129 16.84 -5.85 -2.20
CA THR A 129 16.54 -5.22 -3.49
C THR A 129 16.45 -6.27 -4.60
N SER A 130 17.35 -7.26 -4.61
CA SER A 130 17.28 -8.38 -5.55
C SER A 130 16.02 -9.24 -5.34
N ALA A 131 15.62 -9.50 -4.10
CA ALA A 131 14.40 -10.25 -3.78
C ALA A 131 13.12 -9.48 -4.12
N THR A 132 13.15 -8.15 -4.12
CA THR A 132 12.00 -7.29 -4.41
C THR A 132 11.92 -6.77 -5.82
N GLU A 133 12.90 -7.00 -6.70
CA GLU A 133 12.97 -6.37 -8.03
C GLU A 133 11.67 -6.55 -8.84
N THR A 134 11.25 -7.81 -9.04
CA THR A 134 10.01 -8.13 -9.78
C THR A 134 8.76 -7.61 -9.05
N ILE A 135 8.72 -7.71 -7.72
CA ILE A 135 7.62 -7.18 -6.90
C ILE A 135 7.48 -5.67 -7.09
N SER A 136 8.61 -4.97 -7.18
CA SER A 136 8.68 -3.53 -7.36
C SER A 136 8.18 -3.09 -8.73
N GLU A 137 8.61 -3.80 -9.75
CA GLU A 137 8.14 -3.56 -11.12
C GLU A 137 6.63 -3.81 -11.24
N GLU A 138 6.14 -4.95 -10.74
CA GLU A 138 4.72 -5.28 -10.74
C GLU A 138 3.91 -4.24 -9.95
N ASN A 139 4.35 -3.87 -8.74
CA ASN A 139 3.68 -2.86 -7.92
C ASN A 139 3.61 -1.48 -8.60
N SER A 140 4.68 -1.08 -9.30
CA SER A 140 4.72 0.19 -10.05
C SER A 140 3.73 0.20 -11.22
N GLN A 141 3.68 -0.89 -12.00
CA GLN A 141 2.70 -1.06 -13.08
C GLN A 141 1.27 -1.04 -12.53
N LEU A 142 1.04 -1.73 -11.41
CA LEU A 142 -0.25 -1.76 -10.75
C LEU A 142 -0.66 -0.36 -10.26
N THR A 143 0.27 0.42 -9.69
CA THR A 143 0.00 1.79 -9.23
C THR A 143 -0.53 2.69 -10.35
N ILE A 144 -0.01 2.59 -11.56
CA ILE A 144 -0.51 3.35 -12.72
C ILE A 144 -1.96 2.99 -13.03
N GLU A 145 -2.30 1.70 -12.97
CA GLU A 145 -3.65 1.23 -13.23
C GLU A 145 -4.60 1.64 -12.08
N LEU A 146 -4.15 1.56 -10.83
CA LEU A 146 -4.91 1.99 -9.65
C LEU A 146 -5.32 3.46 -9.73
N VAL A 147 -4.46 4.33 -10.28
CA VAL A 147 -4.82 5.74 -10.54
C VAL A 147 -5.99 5.85 -11.51
N LYS A 148 -6.00 5.07 -12.60
CA LYS A 148 -7.11 5.07 -13.57
C LYS A 148 -8.41 4.57 -12.92
N GLN A 149 -8.32 3.48 -12.17
CA GLN A 149 -9.46 2.89 -11.47
C GLN A 149 -10.02 3.88 -10.43
N SER A 150 -9.16 4.62 -9.72
CA SER A 150 -9.55 5.66 -8.76
C SER A 150 -10.30 6.82 -9.42
N VAL A 151 -9.88 7.23 -10.62
CA VAL A 151 -10.59 8.27 -11.39
C VAL A 151 -11.98 7.79 -11.82
N GLN A 152 -12.08 6.56 -12.32
CA GLN A 152 -13.36 5.96 -12.73
C GLN A 152 -14.30 5.77 -11.53
N LEU A 153 -13.79 5.30 -10.40
CA LEU A 153 -14.54 5.24 -9.14
C LEU A 153 -15.03 6.63 -8.73
N GLY A 154 -14.16 7.65 -8.77
CA GLY A 154 -14.53 9.03 -8.44
C GLY A 154 -15.70 9.52 -9.28
N TYR A 155 -15.70 9.21 -10.58
CA TYR A 155 -16.83 9.50 -11.45
C TYR A 155 -18.11 8.77 -11.00
N LEU A 156 -18.06 7.47 -10.72
CA LEU A 156 -19.23 6.72 -10.24
C LEU A 156 -19.76 7.25 -8.90
N VAL A 157 -18.88 7.63 -7.98
CA VAL A 157 -19.27 8.25 -6.70
C VAL A 157 -20.03 9.56 -6.94
N THR A 158 -19.65 10.37 -7.93
CA THR A 158 -20.41 11.58 -8.27
C THR A 158 -21.78 11.28 -8.87
N GLN A 159 -21.91 10.22 -9.68
CA GLN A 159 -23.17 9.83 -10.31
C GLN A 159 -24.16 9.21 -9.31
N TYR A 160 -23.65 8.40 -8.37
CA TYR A 160 -24.47 7.58 -7.46
C TYR A 160 -24.40 8.04 -6.00
N GLY A 161 -23.81 9.20 -5.71
CA GLY A 161 -23.48 9.65 -4.36
C GLY A 161 -24.63 9.62 -3.35
N THR A 162 -25.86 9.94 -3.77
CA THR A 162 -27.04 9.87 -2.88
C THR A 162 -27.38 8.42 -2.52
N GLN A 163 -27.31 7.50 -3.48
CA GLN A 163 -27.60 6.07 -3.27
C GLN A 163 -26.50 5.43 -2.40
N ILE A 164 -25.24 5.82 -2.63
CA ILE A 164 -24.09 5.42 -1.82
C ILE A 164 -24.26 5.89 -0.37
N ALA A 165 -24.62 7.15 -0.15
CA ALA A 165 -24.83 7.69 1.19
C ALA A 165 -25.96 6.97 1.95
N GLN A 166 -27.05 6.64 1.24
CA GLN A 166 -28.15 5.86 1.81
C GLN A 166 -27.72 4.43 2.14
N ALA A 167 -27.03 3.74 1.23
CA ALA A 167 -26.51 2.40 1.46
C ALA A 167 -25.51 2.37 2.64
N ALA A 168 -24.59 3.33 2.71
CA ALA A 168 -23.64 3.42 3.83
C ALA A 168 -24.33 3.66 5.17
N ALA A 169 -25.38 4.50 5.22
CA ALA A 169 -26.17 4.72 6.43
C ALA A 169 -26.96 3.48 6.86
N ILE A 170 -27.51 2.74 5.89
CA ILE A 170 -28.19 1.46 6.13
C ILE A 170 -27.20 0.43 6.66
N ASN A 171 -26.03 0.24 6.02
CA ASN A 171 -25.02 -0.73 6.47
C ASN A 171 -24.45 -0.38 7.85
N ALA A 172 -24.21 0.90 8.15
CA ALA A 172 -23.78 1.32 9.48
C ALA A 172 -24.84 1.05 10.57
N THR A 173 -26.13 1.14 10.21
CA THR A 173 -27.24 0.87 11.12
C THR A 173 -27.47 -0.63 11.27
N MET A 174 -27.47 -1.38 10.17
CA MET A 174 -27.71 -2.83 10.14
C MET A 174 -26.53 -3.61 10.70
N GLY A 175 -25.27 -3.19 10.49
CA GLY A 175 -24.09 -3.83 11.07
C GLY A 175 -24.07 -3.82 12.60
N TYR A 176 -24.92 -3.02 13.26
CA TYR A 176 -25.15 -3.08 14.71
C TYR A 176 -26.14 -4.18 15.13
N PHE A 177 -26.86 -4.77 14.17
CA PHE A 177 -27.98 -5.71 14.38
C PHE A 177 -27.90 -6.99 13.52
N LYS A 178 -26.89 -7.15 12.65
CA LYS A 178 -26.84 -8.23 11.65
C LYS A 178 -26.17 -9.49 12.22
N ASP A 179 -26.91 -10.60 12.21
CA ASP A 179 -26.37 -11.96 12.28
C ASP A 179 -25.87 -12.37 10.88
N ASP A 180 -24.84 -13.22 10.80
CA ASP A 180 -24.00 -13.50 9.62
C ASP A 180 -24.69 -14.09 8.35
N ASP A 181 -26.02 -14.30 8.35
CA ASP A 181 -26.72 -15.13 7.34
C ASP A 181 -27.57 -14.37 6.30
N ASP A 182 -27.58 -13.03 6.28
CA ASP A 182 -28.38 -12.27 5.31
C ASP A 182 -27.57 -11.89 4.05
N ASP A 183 -27.76 -12.67 2.97
CA ASP A 183 -27.32 -12.40 1.60
C ASP A 183 -27.77 -10.99 1.17
N GLU A 184 -26.86 -10.03 1.26
CA GLU A 184 -27.13 -8.64 0.94
C GLU A 184 -27.25 -8.48 -0.58
N GLU A 185 -28.40 -7.97 -1.05
CA GLU A 185 -28.64 -7.79 -2.49
C GLU A 185 -27.59 -6.82 -3.06
N LEU A 186 -26.81 -7.30 -4.05
CA LEU A 186 -25.75 -6.51 -4.65
C LEU A 186 -26.37 -5.38 -5.50
N THR A 187 -26.28 -4.15 -5.00
CA THR A 187 -26.75 -2.94 -5.68
C THR A 187 -25.57 -2.18 -6.28
N VAL A 188 -25.84 -1.23 -7.18
CA VAL A 188 -24.81 -0.30 -7.66
C VAL A 188 -24.14 0.43 -6.48
N ALA A 189 -24.90 0.81 -5.46
CA ALA A 189 -24.37 1.52 -4.30
C ALA A 189 -23.42 0.64 -3.46
N THR A 190 -23.82 -0.59 -3.12
CA THR A 190 -22.98 -1.51 -2.34
C THR A 190 -21.75 -1.96 -3.13
N ALA A 191 -21.89 -2.15 -4.45
CA ALA A 191 -20.76 -2.52 -5.30
C ALA A 191 -19.75 -1.38 -5.48
N VAL A 192 -20.20 -0.11 -5.52
CA VAL A 192 -19.31 1.07 -5.51
C VAL A 192 -18.62 1.26 -4.15
N ILE A 193 -19.31 0.96 -3.03
CA ILE A 193 -18.68 0.95 -1.70
C ILE A 193 -17.57 -0.10 -1.64
N ARG A 194 -17.85 -1.33 -2.08
CA ARG A 194 -16.85 -2.40 -2.15
C ARG A 194 -15.64 -2.00 -2.98
N ALA A 195 -15.86 -1.39 -4.16
CA ALA A 195 -14.78 -0.89 -5.01
C ALA A 195 -13.94 0.21 -4.34
N LYS A 196 -14.56 1.08 -3.56
CA LYS A 196 -13.87 2.09 -2.76
C LYS A 196 -12.97 1.44 -1.71
N ASP A 197 -13.48 0.44 -1.00
CA ASP A 197 -12.71 -0.25 0.04
C ASP A 197 -11.55 -1.04 -0.58
N GLN A 198 -11.78 -1.74 -1.68
CA GLN A 198 -10.73 -2.38 -2.49
C GLN A 198 -9.65 -1.37 -2.88
N ILE A 199 -10.00 -0.25 -3.53
CA ILE A 199 -9.03 0.77 -3.96
C ILE A 199 -8.27 1.37 -2.77
N SER A 200 -8.92 1.55 -1.62
CA SER A 200 -8.24 2.02 -0.40
C SER A 200 -7.16 1.05 0.06
N LEU A 201 -7.48 -0.24 0.15
CA LEU A 201 -6.53 -1.29 0.55
C LEU A 201 -5.39 -1.44 -0.45
N LEU A 202 -5.68 -1.33 -1.76
CA LEU A 202 -4.64 -1.38 -2.78
C LEU A 202 -3.70 -0.18 -2.69
N ASN A 203 -4.21 1.02 -2.41
CA ASN A 203 -3.35 2.20 -2.19
C ASN A 203 -2.46 2.01 -0.96
N GLU A 204 -2.98 1.41 0.11
CA GLU A 204 -2.23 1.17 1.33
C GLU A 204 -1.05 0.22 1.09
N ILE A 205 -1.29 -0.95 0.48
CA ILE A 205 -0.20 -1.90 0.22
C ILE A 205 0.80 -1.38 -0.82
N ASN A 206 0.32 -0.66 -1.85
CA ASN A 206 1.21 -0.05 -2.83
C ASN A 206 2.11 1.00 -2.19
N GLY A 207 1.54 1.82 -1.30
CA GLY A 207 2.27 2.83 -0.54
C GLY A 207 3.35 2.22 0.35
N LEU A 208 3.05 1.12 1.05
CA LEU A 208 4.02 0.38 1.86
C LEU A 208 5.20 -0.14 1.04
N ILE A 209 4.90 -0.82 -0.07
CA ILE A 209 5.90 -1.39 -0.97
C ILE A 209 6.78 -0.28 -1.57
N GLN A 210 6.15 0.82 -2.01
CA GLN A 210 6.85 1.96 -2.60
C GLN A 210 7.73 2.69 -1.58
N ALA A 211 7.25 2.92 -0.35
CA ALA A 211 8.03 3.59 0.69
C ALA A 211 9.31 2.82 1.01
N ASP A 212 9.23 1.49 1.13
CA ASP A 212 10.40 0.65 1.36
C ASP A 212 11.39 0.72 0.19
N GLN A 213 10.90 0.75 -1.06
CA GLN A 213 11.73 0.91 -2.26
C GLN A 213 12.43 2.27 -2.32
N GLU A 214 11.74 3.35 -1.98
CA GLU A 214 12.30 4.71 -2.02
C GLU A 214 13.48 4.87 -1.05
N VAL A 215 13.36 4.30 0.15
CA VAL A 215 14.46 4.28 1.13
C VAL A 215 15.60 3.38 0.65
N ALA A 216 15.29 2.20 0.11
CA ALA A 216 16.28 1.27 -0.43
C ALA A 216 17.09 1.89 -1.57
N ASP A 217 16.42 2.50 -2.55
CA ASP A 217 17.05 3.14 -3.71
C ASP A 217 17.93 4.31 -3.30
N SER A 218 17.47 5.13 -2.36
CA SER A 218 18.26 6.25 -1.83
C SER A 218 19.54 5.75 -1.16
N LEU A 219 19.44 4.72 -0.32
CA LEU A 219 20.62 4.18 0.37
C LEU A 219 21.59 3.50 -0.60
N ASN A 220 21.10 2.73 -1.57
CA ASN A 220 21.94 2.10 -2.60
C ASN A 220 22.72 3.16 -3.40
N LYS A 221 22.07 4.24 -3.86
CA LYS A 221 22.73 5.35 -4.56
C LYS A 221 23.81 6.02 -3.70
N LEU A 222 23.55 6.18 -2.41
CA LEU A 222 24.51 6.80 -1.50
C LEU A 222 25.73 5.91 -1.27
N GLN A 223 25.55 4.59 -1.20
CA GLN A 223 26.65 3.63 -1.09
C GLN A 223 27.51 3.63 -2.36
N GLU A 224 26.91 3.58 -3.54
CA GLU A 224 27.64 3.66 -4.82
C GLU A 224 28.51 4.93 -4.92
N GLN A 225 27.99 6.08 -4.46
CA GLN A 225 28.73 7.33 -4.46
C GLN A 225 29.90 7.35 -3.47
N LEU A 226 29.78 6.66 -2.34
CA LEU A 226 30.86 6.56 -1.35
C LEU A 226 31.97 5.63 -1.87
N ASP A 227 31.59 4.50 -2.47
CA ASP A 227 32.54 3.55 -3.05
C ASP A 227 33.30 4.15 -4.24
N ALA A 228 32.65 4.97 -5.07
CA ALA A 228 33.29 5.66 -6.18
C ALA A 228 34.27 6.79 -5.75
N ARG A 229 34.25 7.20 -4.48
CA ARG A 229 35.13 8.24 -3.91
C ARG A 229 36.29 7.67 -3.09
N GLY A 230 36.28 6.37 -2.80
CA GLY A 230 37.37 5.63 -2.16
C GLY A 230 38.40 5.10 -3.15
#